data_AF-A0A2G3AFK4-F1
#
_entry.id   AF-A0A2G3AFK4-F1
#
_cell.length_a   1.000
_cell.length_b   1.000
_cell.length_c   1.000
_cell.angle_alpha   90.00
_cell.angle_beta   90.00
_cell.angle_gamma   90.00
#
_symmetry.space_group_name_H-M   'P 1'
#
loop_
_entity.id
_entity.type
_entity.pdbx_description
1 polymer ?
#
loop_
_entity_poly.entity_id
_entity_poly.type
_entity_poly.pdbx_seq_one_letter_code
_entity_poly.pdbx_strand_id
1 'polypeptide(L)'
;EEHEGVEPARIDFYKNTHYSTKKGWSSEQAATNYNSMNDMKALYTSGESSMTIDEIVDVVLSKKLGYIKGLGYGSKPDTITATQRRAVELEDSL
;
A
#
# COMPACT_ATOMS: atom_id res chain seq x y z
N GLU A 1 11.62 23.17 -22.48
CA GLU A 1 12.04 22.09 -21.59
C GLU A 1 10.79 21.27 -21.29
N GLU A 2 10.64 20.18 -22.01
CA GLU A 2 9.45 19.34 -22.01
C GLU A 2 9.51 18.49 -20.74
N HIS A 3 8.57 18.69 -19.82
CA HIS A 3 8.38 17.80 -18.69
C HIS A 3 7.84 16.48 -19.24
N GLU A 4 8.75 15.54 -19.57
CA GLU A 4 8.40 14.13 -19.63
C GLU A 4 7.63 13.81 -18.34
N GLY A 5 6.38 13.38 -18.51
CA GLY A 5 5.44 13.04 -17.46
C GLY A 5 5.86 11.79 -16.68
N VAL A 6 7.07 11.80 -16.14
CA VAL A 6 7.47 10.91 -15.05
C VAL A 6 6.68 11.39 -13.85
N GLU A 7 5.54 10.75 -13.63
CA GLU A 7 4.74 10.92 -12.43
C GLU A 7 5.70 10.94 -11.22
N PRO A 8 5.73 12.01 -10.41
CA PRO A 8 6.71 12.12 -9.34
C PRO A 8 6.61 10.86 -8.49
N ALA A 9 7.72 10.12 -8.41
CA ALA A 9 7.78 8.83 -7.73
C ALA A 9 7.03 8.97 -6.40
N ARG A 10 6.04 8.11 -6.15
CA ARG A 10 5.03 8.29 -5.09
C ARG A 10 5.61 8.56 -3.68
N ILE A 11 6.87 8.18 -3.46
CA ILE A 11 7.71 8.51 -2.28
C ILE A 11 8.03 10.02 -2.19
N ASP A 12 8.39 10.68 -3.29
CA ASP A 12 8.64 12.12 -3.33
C ASP A 12 7.34 12.90 -3.11
N PHE A 13 6.22 12.44 -3.67
CA PHE A 13 4.91 12.99 -3.36
C PHE A 13 4.56 12.88 -1.86
N TYR A 14 4.90 11.75 -1.24
CA TYR A 14 4.71 11.56 0.20
C TYR A 14 5.50 12.58 1.02
N LYS A 15 6.76 12.84 0.66
CA LYS A 15 7.56 13.90 1.30
C LYS A 15 6.94 15.27 1.12
N ASN A 16 6.54 15.64 -0.09
CA ASN A 16 5.99 16.98 -0.35
C ASN A 16 4.70 17.27 0.42
N THR A 17 3.92 16.23 0.74
CA THR A 17 2.66 16.36 1.50
C THR A 17 2.85 16.31 3.02
N HIS A 18 3.89 15.62 3.50
CA HIS A 18 4.10 15.38 4.94
C HIS A 18 5.32 16.11 5.52
N TYR A 19 6.19 16.68 4.69
CA TYR A 19 7.35 17.45 5.11
C TYR A 19 7.19 18.91 4.71
N SER A 20 7.50 19.80 5.64
CA SER A 20 7.66 21.23 5.37
C SER A 20 9.03 21.70 5.78
N THR A 21 9.63 22.59 5.00
CA THR A 21 10.94 23.18 5.31
C THR A 21 10.93 23.98 6.61
N LYS A 22 9.77 24.50 7.01
CA LYS A 22 9.61 25.32 8.23
C LYS A 22 9.33 24.52 9.50
N LYS A 23 8.51 23.46 9.41
CA LYS A 23 8.08 22.67 10.58
C LYS A 23 8.69 21.26 10.63
N GLY A 24 9.40 20.85 9.59
CA GLY A 24 9.86 19.47 9.43
C GLY A 24 8.71 18.53 9.07
N TRP A 25 8.83 17.28 9.53
CA TRP A 25 7.81 16.25 9.36
C TRP A 25 6.52 16.58 10.12
N SER A 26 5.37 16.31 9.50
CA SER A 26 4.05 16.53 10.11
C SER A 26 3.79 15.63 11.31
N SER A 27 4.45 14.47 11.37
CA SER A 27 4.43 13.56 12.52
C SER A 27 5.68 12.67 12.52
N GLU A 28 6.01 12.09 13.67
CA GLU A 28 7.07 11.08 13.78
C GLU A 28 6.77 9.85 12.90
N GLN A 29 5.50 9.46 12.82
CA GLN A 29 5.06 8.40 11.92
C GLN A 29 5.36 8.73 10.46
N ALA A 30 5.18 9.98 10.04
CA ALA A 30 5.49 10.38 8.67
C ALA A 30 6.98 10.32 8.35
N ALA A 31 7.84 10.70 9.31
CA ALA A 31 9.28 10.54 9.18
C ALA A 31 9.66 9.06 9.04
N THR A 32 9.14 8.20 9.93
CA THR A 32 9.39 6.75 9.92
C THR A 32 8.93 6.12 8.60
N ASN A 33 7.72 6.45 8.14
CA ASN A 33 7.20 5.94 6.87
C ASN A 33 8.09 6.34 5.69
N TYR A 34 8.51 7.60 5.60
CA TYR A 34 9.38 8.04 4.52
C TYR A 34 10.74 7.33 4.54
N ASN A 35 11.32 7.10 5.73
CA ASN A 35 12.56 6.36 5.86
C ASN A 35 12.39 4.90 5.44
N SER A 36 11.33 4.21 5.90
CA SER A 36 11.03 2.83 5.49
C SER A 36 10.81 2.69 3.99
N MET A 37 10.16 3.66 3.33
CA MET A 37 10.02 3.67 1.87
C MET A 37 11.36 3.75 1.15
N ASN A 38 12.29 4.57 1.65
CA ASN A 38 13.64 4.71 1.06
C ASN A 38 14.49 3.46 1.30
N ASP A 39 14.44 2.88 2.49
CA ASP A 39 15.13 1.63 2.81
C ASP A 39 14.67 0.50 1.88
N MET A 40 13.36 0.32 1.72
CA MET A 40 12.82 -0.65 0.78
C MET A 40 13.23 -0.34 -0.66
N LYS A 41 13.12 0.91 -1.11
CA LYS A 41 13.59 1.32 -2.44
C LYS A 41 15.06 0.95 -2.65
N ALA A 42 15.93 1.18 -1.68
CA ALA A 42 17.35 0.83 -1.76
C ALA A 42 17.58 -0.68 -1.87
N LEU A 43 16.84 -1.48 -1.10
CA LEU A 43 16.91 -2.95 -1.15
C LEU A 43 16.51 -3.50 -2.53
N TYR A 44 15.41 -3.00 -3.12
CA TYR A 44 14.90 -3.50 -4.41
C TYR A 44 15.62 -2.91 -5.62
N THR A 45 16.25 -1.73 -5.48
CA THR A 45 17.15 -1.21 -6.52
C THR A 45 18.45 -2.03 -6.59
N SER A 46 18.81 -2.73 -5.51
CA SER A 46 20.01 -3.59 -5.43
C SER A 46 19.73 -5.08 -5.67
N GLY A 47 18.47 -5.51 -5.76
CA GLY A 47 18.05 -6.91 -5.80
C GLY A 47 17.45 -7.35 -7.14
N GLU A 48 17.41 -8.67 -7.36
CA GLU A 48 16.80 -9.32 -8.55
C GLU A 48 15.26 -9.20 -8.58
N SER A 49 14.64 -8.73 -7.49
CA SER A 49 13.20 -8.50 -7.38
C SER A 49 12.82 -7.06 -7.72
N SER A 50 12.09 -6.90 -8.81
CA SER A 50 11.51 -5.62 -9.23
C SER A 50 10.22 -5.34 -8.47
N MET A 51 10.31 -4.69 -7.31
CA MET A 51 9.13 -4.11 -6.65
C MET A 51 8.97 -2.66 -7.09
N THR A 52 7.77 -2.27 -7.54
CA THR A 52 7.50 -0.91 -7.99
C THR A 52 7.43 0.06 -6.81
N ILE A 53 7.65 1.36 -7.09
CA ILE A 53 7.57 2.41 -6.07
C ILE A 53 6.18 2.45 -5.40
N ASP A 54 5.12 2.20 -6.16
CA ASP A 54 3.75 2.12 -5.66
C ASP A 54 3.55 0.98 -4.67
N GLU A 55 4.06 -0.21 -4.98
CA GLU A 55 4.00 -1.36 -4.08
C GLU A 55 4.79 -1.11 -2.79
N ILE A 56 5.96 -0.48 -2.89
CA ILE A 56 6.75 -0.07 -1.72
C ILE A 56 5.94 0.86 -0.82
N VAL A 57 5.31 1.89 -1.41
CA VAL A 57 4.49 2.84 -0.67
C VAL A 57 3.28 2.16 -0.02
N ASP A 58 2.59 1.28 -0.74
CA ASP A 58 1.41 0.57 -0.24
C ASP A 58 1.75 -0.37 0.93
N VAL A 59 2.89 -1.08 0.85
CA VAL A 59 3.41 -1.92 1.94
C VAL A 59 3.77 -1.09 3.17
N VAL A 60 4.52 0.01 3.00
CA VAL A 60 4.96 0.85 4.13
C VAL A 60 3.80 1.54 4.81
N LEU A 61 2.87 2.12 4.04
CA LEU A 61 1.71 2.80 4.62
C LEU A 61 0.72 1.84 5.25
N SER A 62 0.98 0.53 5.23
CA SER A 62 0.09 -0.52 5.75
C SER A 62 -1.34 -0.33 5.26
N LYS A 63 -1.50 0.26 4.07
CA LYS A 63 -2.80 0.41 3.45
C LYS A 63 -3.08 -0.98 2.93
N LYS A 64 -3.75 -1.78 3.77
CA LYS A 64 -4.35 -3.06 3.39
C LYS A 64 -4.81 -2.87 1.94
N LEU A 65 -4.25 -3.65 1.01
CA LEU A 65 -4.69 -3.71 -0.39
C LEU A 65 -6.12 -4.26 -0.41
N GLY A 66 -7.02 -3.53 0.24
CA GLY A 66 -8.44 -3.72 0.25
C GLY A 66 -8.97 -2.74 -0.76
N TYR A 67 -9.84 -3.25 -1.62
CA TYR A 67 -10.62 -2.50 -2.58
C TYR A 67 -11.09 -1.15 -2.01
N ILE A 68 -10.54 -0.06 -2.55
CA ILE A 68 -10.98 1.29 -2.21
C ILE A 68 -12.22 1.57 -3.06
N LYS A 69 -13.39 1.55 -2.41
CA LYS A 69 -14.66 1.82 -3.08
C LYS A 69 -14.66 3.24 -3.64
N GLY A 70 -14.93 3.37 -4.95
CA GLY A 70 -15.02 4.67 -5.64
C GLY A 70 -13.80 5.08 -6.48
N LEU A 71 -12.74 4.26 -6.55
CA LEU A 71 -11.56 4.54 -7.37
C LEU A 71 -11.59 3.93 -8.79
N GLY A 72 -12.72 3.38 -9.23
CA GLY A 72 -12.91 2.85 -10.60
C GLY A 72 -12.46 1.39 -10.83
N TYR A 73 -11.98 0.67 -9.81
CA TYR A 73 -11.46 -0.70 -9.93
C TYR A 73 -12.52 -1.82 -10.18
N GLY A 74 -13.71 -1.50 -10.70
CA GLY A 74 -14.75 -2.50 -10.99
C GLY A 74 -15.36 -3.16 -9.75
N SER A 75 -16.10 -4.26 -9.93
CA SER A 75 -16.74 -4.99 -8.82
C SER A 75 -15.69 -5.52 -7.83
N LYS A 76 -15.94 -5.29 -6.54
CA LYS A 76 -15.09 -5.74 -5.44
C LYS A 76 -14.85 -7.26 -5.58
N PRO A 77 -13.59 -7.76 -5.52
CA PRO A 77 -13.36 -9.20 -5.44
C PRO A 77 -14.00 -9.73 -4.15
N ASP A 78 -14.80 -10.78 -4.28
CA ASP A 78 -15.45 -11.42 -3.14
C ASP A 78 -14.38 -11.84 -2.13
N THR A 79 -14.31 -11.10 -1.02
CA THR A 79 -13.62 -11.55 0.17
C THR A 79 -14.37 -12.77 0.66
N ILE A 80 -13.92 -13.96 0.26
CA ILE A 80 -14.33 -15.24 0.83
C ILE A 80 -13.88 -15.18 2.30
N THR A 81 -14.74 -14.63 3.15
CA THR A 81 -14.63 -14.77 4.59
C THR A 81 -14.69 -16.26 4.87
N ALA A 82 -13.55 -16.84 5.27
CA ALA A 82 -13.46 -18.16 5.86
C ALA A 82 -14.24 -18.17 7.18
N THR A 83 -15.56 -18.14 7.10
CA THR A 83 -16.43 -18.60 8.18
C THR A 83 -16.44 -20.12 8.04
N GLN A 84 -15.56 -20.79 8.77
CA GLN A 84 -15.78 -22.20 9.13
C GLN A 84 -17.07 -22.25 9.96
N ARG A 85 -18.22 -22.29 9.28
CA ARG A 85 -19.47 -22.76 9.88
C ARG A 85 -19.26 -24.24 10.14
N ARG A 86 -19.22 -24.57 11.43
CA ARG A 86 -19.27 -25.93 11.95
C ARG A 86 -20.21 -26.77 11.07
N ALA A 87 -19.68 -27.87 10.53
CA ALA A 87 -20.50 -28.98 10.08
C ALA A 87 -21.33 -29.41 11.29
N VAL A 88 -22.62 -29.03 11.31
CA VAL A 88 -23.61 -29.82 12.01
C VAL A 88 -24.12 -30.77 10.95
N GLU A 89 -23.55 -31.97 10.97
CA GLU A 89 -24.18 -33.13 10.36
C GLU A 89 -25.50 -33.30 11.10
N LEU A 90 -26.60 -32.88 10.49
CA LEU A 90 -27.92 -33.34 10.88
C LEU A 90 -28.22 -34.52 9.95
N GLU A 91 -27.78 -35.68 10.42
CA GLU A 91 -28.17 -36.98 9.92
C GLU A 91 -29.69 -37.07 9.68
N ASP A 92 -30.00 -37.29 8.41
CA ASP A 92 -31.28 -37.71 7.88
C ASP A 92 -31.71 -39.00 8.61
N SER A 93 -32.71 -38.89 9.49
CA SER A 93 -33.38 -40.07 10.06
C SER A 93 -34.37 -40.62 9.03
N LEU A 94 -34.03 -41.78 8.48
CA LEU A 94 -34.91 -42.67 7.71
C LEU A 94 -36.21 -43.00 8.45
#